data_AF-J4HY87-F1
#
_entry.id   AF-J4HY87-F1
#
_cell.length_a   1.000
_cell.length_b   1.000
_cell.length_c   1.000
_cell.angle_alpha   90.00
_cell.angle_beta   90.00
_cell.angle_gamma   90.00
#
_symmetry.space_group_name_H-M   'P 1'
#
loop_
_entity.id
_entity.type
_entity.pdbx_description
1 polymer ?
#
loop_
_entity_poly.entity_id
_entity_poly.type
_entity_poly.pdbx_seq_one_letter_code
_entity_poly.pdbx_strand_id
1 'polypeptide(L)'
;MIPFQTDVTDRDSLRSLAAEVKSRHGHVNLLVNNAGVMLGHQPQLPKPADTSIAAYQELLWNTEDFDSFGTSFRVNVSGVWFCTVAFLELLHAGNKSEWARTNGVTSQVLTISSLASLRRDSGVFSLSYSLSKAATTHLSKVVAHYLKDWKILVSCPDVSSGHETNHLYSTIYRKNSE
;
A
#
# COMPACT_ATOMS: atom_id res chain seq x y z
N MET A 1 22.36 9.49 -1.19
CA MET A 1 20.97 9.31 -1.62
C MET A 1 20.93 9.59 -3.12
N ILE A 2 20.31 8.72 -3.93
CA ILE A 2 20.22 8.87 -5.38
C ILE A 2 18.72 9.00 -5.73
N PRO A 3 18.26 10.14 -6.25
CA PRO A 3 16.85 10.33 -6.60
C PRO A 3 16.55 9.72 -7.98
N PHE A 4 15.36 9.15 -8.13
CA PHE A 4 14.80 8.74 -9.41
C PHE A 4 13.38 9.30 -9.52
N GLN A 5 13.08 9.96 -10.65
CA GLN A 5 11.71 10.37 -10.95
C GLN A 5 10.95 9.15 -11.46
N THR A 6 9.78 8.89 -10.89
CA THR A 6 8.90 7.79 -11.33
C THR A 6 7.43 8.15 -11.07
N ASP A 7 6.56 7.72 -11.97
CA ASP A 7 5.12 7.67 -11.73
C ASP A 7 4.73 6.23 -11.37
N VAL A 8 4.22 6.02 -10.15
CA VAL A 8 3.79 4.69 -9.66
C VAL A 8 2.51 4.19 -10.33
N THR A 9 1.81 5.04 -11.07
CA THR A 9 0.62 4.68 -11.84
C THR A 9 0.93 4.29 -13.28
N ASP A 10 2.18 4.46 -13.72
CA ASP A 10 2.63 4.09 -15.05
C ASP A 10 3.53 2.85 -15.02
N ARG A 11 3.18 1.86 -15.85
CA ARG A 11 3.87 0.56 -15.86
C ARG A 11 5.29 0.69 -16.41
N ASP A 12 5.49 1.51 -17.44
CA ASP A 12 6.78 1.61 -18.11
C ASP A 12 7.76 2.47 -17.31
N SER A 13 7.26 3.46 -16.56
CA SER A 13 8.00 4.19 -15.52
C SER A 13 8.51 3.24 -14.43
N LEU A 14 7.66 2.35 -13.90
CA LEU A 14 8.07 1.36 -12.89
C LEU A 14 9.12 0.37 -13.43
N ARG A 15 8.95 -0.11 -14.67
CA ARG A 15 9.94 -1.00 -15.32
C ARG A 15 11.28 -0.30 -15.51
N SER A 16 11.26 0.94 -16.00
CA SER A 16 12.46 1.74 -16.22
C SER A 16 13.20 1.98 -14.91
N LEU A 17 12.46 2.31 -13.84
CA LEU A 17 13.02 2.46 -12.51
C LEU A 17 13.68 1.14 -12.01
N ALA A 18 12.97 0.01 -12.11
CA ALA A 18 13.51 -1.28 -11.68
C ALA A 18 14.77 -1.67 -12.47
N ALA A 19 14.78 -1.44 -13.78
CA ALA A 19 15.94 -1.70 -14.63
C ALA A 19 17.15 -0.83 -14.24
N GLU A 20 16.92 0.45 -13.95
CA GLU A 20 17.98 1.38 -13.53
C GLU A 20 18.57 0.98 -12.17
N VAL A 21 17.72 0.65 -11.20
CA VAL A 21 18.15 0.15 -9.89
C VAL A 21 18.93 -1.16 -10.04
N LYS A 22 18.47 -2.07 -10.91
CA LYS A 22 19.17 -3.33 -11.22
C LYS A 22 20.55 -3.09 -11.79
N SER A 23 20.67 -2.21 -12.77
CA SER A 23 21.95 -1.85 -13.40
C SER A 23 22.97 -1.34 -12.38
N ARG A 24 22.53 -0.51 -11.43
CA ARG A 24 23.42 0.16 -10.47
C ARG A 24 23.73 -0.65 -9.21
N HIS A 25 22.76 -1.42 -8.71
CA HIS A 25 22.84 -2.05 -7.38
C HIS A 25 22.64 -3.57 -7.40
N GLY A 26 22.08 -4.12 -8.47
CA GLY A 26 21.84 -5.56 -8.65
C GLY A 26 20.71 -6.17 -7.80
N HIS A 27 20.38 -5.59 -6.65
CA HIS A 27 19.32 -6.06 -5.76
C HIS A 27 18.76 -4.96 -4.86
N VAL A 28 17.63 -5.28 -4.19
CA VAL A 28 17.02 -4.46 -3.15
C VAL A 28 16.63 -5.36 -1.98
N ASN A 29 16.94 -4.95 -0.75
CA ASN A 29 16.49 -5.67 0.46
C ASN A 29 15.20 -5.12 1.07
N LEU A 30 14.84 -3.86 0.77
CA LEU A 30 13.64 -3.22 1.29
C LEU A 30 13.01 -2.34 0.21
N LEU A 31 11.76 -2.66 -0.14
CA LEU A 31 10.90 -1.78 -0.94
C LEU A 31 9.90 -1.09 -0.02
N VAL A 32 9.81 0.24 -0.07
CA VAL A 32 8.81 1.00 0.69
C VAL A 32 7.81 1.63 -0.29
N ASN A 33 6.60 1.09 -0.31
CA ASN A 33 5.47 1.65 -1.04
C ASN A 33 4.85 2.79 -0.22
N ASN A 34 5.37 4.00 -0.42
CA ASN A 34 4.95 5.21 0.30
C ASN A 34 4.05 6.14 -0.54
N ALA A 35 4.19 6.13 -1.86
CA ALA A 35 3.47 7.05 -2.74
C ALA A 35 1.95 6.97 -2.51
N GLY A 36 1.31 8.12 -2.37
CA GLY A 36 -0.13 8.21 -2.21
C GLY A 36 -0.68 9.62 -2.38
N VAL A 37 -1.96 9.70 -2.73
CA VAL A 37 -2.71 10.94 -2.89
C VAL A 37 -3.97 10.91 -2.05
N MET A 38 -4.36 12.07 -1.52
CA MET A 38 -5.65 12.30 -0.89
C MET A 38 -6.40 13.29 -1.76
N LEU A 39 -7.45 12.82 -2.43
CA LEU A 39 -8.32 13.63 -3.29
C LEU A 39 -9.73 13.63 -2.72
N GLY A 40 -10.54 14.63 -3.09
CA GLY A 40 -11.87 14.84 -2.54
C GLY A 40 -11.84 15.31 -1.08
N HIS A 41 -12.60 16.34 -0.76
CA HIS A 41 -12.76 16.81 0.62
C HIS A 41 -14.22 16.73 1.01
N GLN A 42 -14.53 15.85 1.97
CA GLN A 42 -15.90 15.63 2.40
C GLN A 42 -16.39 16.84 3.21
N PRO A 43 -17.60 17.35 2.93
CA PRO A 43 -18.17 18.45 3.68
C PRO A 43 -18.62 17.96 5.07
N GLN A 44 -18.88 18.91 5.97
CA GLN A 44 -19.68 18.58 7.14
C GLN A 44 -21.10 18.23 6.70
N LEU A 45 -21.56 17.04 7.08
CA LEU A 45 -22.86 16.54 6.63
C LEU A 45 -23.98 17.17 7.47
N PRO A 46 -24.96 17.86 6.85
CA PRO A 46 -26.09 18.43 7.57
C PRO A 46 -26.99 17.33 8.13
N LYS A 47 -27.71 17.63 9.21
CA LYS A 47 -28.65 16.67 9.80
C LYS A 47 -30.00 16.72 9.07
N PRO A 48 -30.84 15.68 9.19
CA PRO A 48 -32.18 15.68 8.59
C PRO A 48 -33.09 16.84 9.04
N ALA A 49 -32.81 17.46 10.19
CA ALA A 49 -33.55 18.63 10.67
C ALA A 49 -33.17 19.93 9.91
N ASP A 50 -32.00 19.96 9.28
CA ASP A 50 -31.41 21.17 8.70
C ASP A 50 -31.50 21.20 7.16
N THR A 51 -31.90 20.09 6.52
CA THR A 51 -31.95 19.99 5.06
C THR A 51 -32.93 18.92 4.56
N SER A 52 -33.28 18.99 3.27
CA SER A 52 -34.05 17.93 2.60
C SER A 52 -33.13 16.83 2.06
N ILE A 53 -33.67 15.61 1.87
CA ILE A 53 -32.90 14.51 1.28
C ILE A 53 -32.40 14.83 -0.14
N ALA A 54 -33.15 15.60 -0.92
CA ALA A 54 -32.75 16.01 -2.26
C ALA A 54 -31.52 16.95 -2.23
N ALA A 55 -31.50 17.92 -1.32
CA ALA A 55 -30.35 18.80 -1.14
C ALA A 55 -29.14 18.05 -0.57
N TYR A 56 -29.36 17.09 0.33
CA TYR A 56 -28.31 16.20 0.84
C TYR A 56 -27.68 15.35 -0.27
N GLN A 57 -28.51 14.76 -1.15
CA GLN A 57 -28.06 14.00 -2.30
C GLN A 57 -27.21 14.86 -3.24
N GLU A 58 -27.68 16.08 -3.55
CA GLU A 58 -26.97 17.00 -4.44
C GLU A 58 -25.62 17.43 -3.85
N LEU A 59 -25.56 17.68 -2.54
CA LEU A 59 -24.30 17.95 -1.83
C LEU A 59 -23.30 16.81 -2.01
N LEU A 60 -23.74 15.57 -1.78
CA LEU A 60 -22.88 14.39 -1.92
C LEU A 60 -22.43 14.16 -3.37
N TRP A 61 -23.34 14.37 -4.33
CA TRP A 61 -23.06 14.20 -5.75
C TRP A 61 -21.95 15.14 -6.24
N ASN A 62 -21.91 16.35 -5.69
CA ASN A 62 -20.97 17.39 -6.09
C ASN A 62 -19.71 17.47 -5.19
N THR A 63 -19.55 16.56 -4.22
CA THR A 63 -18.40 16.56 -3.30
C THR A 63 -17.12 16.02 -3.95
N GLU A 64 -17.24 14.98 -4.78
CA GLU A 64 -16.11 14.31 -5.42
C GLU A 64 -16.61 13.65 -6.72
N ASP A 65 -15.79 13.67 -7.78
CA ASP A 65 -16.11 13.02 -9.04
C ASP A 65 -15.50 11.62 -9.17
N PHE A 66 -15.95 10.86 -10.16
CA PHE A 66 -15.50 9.49 -10.39
C PHE A 66 -14.01 9.40 -10.74
N ASP A 67 -13.44 10.41 -11.39
CA ASP A 67 -12.05 10.41 -11.84
C ASP A 67 -11.09 10.66 -10.68
N SER A 68 -11.40 11.63 -9.80
CA SER A 68 -10.62 11.88 -8.59
C SER A 68 -10.73 10.71 -7.61
N PHE A 69 -11.94 10.15 -7.47
CA PHE A 69 -12.17 8.97 -6.63
C PHE A 69 -11.36 7.77 -7.17
N GLY A 70 -11.43 7.51 -8.48
CA GLY A 70 -10.67 6.43 -9.13
C GLY A 70 -9.17 6.65 -9.07
N THR A 71 -8.70 7.90 -9.17
CA THR A 71 -7.28 8.25 -9.07
C THR A 71 -6.71 7.94 -7.69
N SER A 72 -7.46 8.17 -6.60
CA SER A 72 -7.06 7.76 -5.24
C SER A 72 -6.75 6.26 -5.19
N PHE A 73 -7.57 5.41 -5.82
CA PHE A 73 -7.32 3.96 -5.88
C PHE A 73 -6.16 3.60 -6.82
N ARG A 74 -6.07 4.26 -7.98
CA ARG A 74 -5.01 4.03 -8.96
C ARG A 74 -3.63 4.24 -8.34
N VAL A 75 -3.44 5.32 -7.59
CA VAL A 75 -2.17 5.60 -6.91
C VAL A 75 -2.00 4.71 -5.67
N ASN A 76 -2.96 4.75 -4.73
CA ASN A 76 -2.76 4.21 -3.38
C ASN A 76 -2.85 2.68 -3.32
N VAL A 77 -3.51 2.05 -4.29
CA VAL A 77 -3.78 0.60 -4.29
C VAL A 77 -3.08 -0.07 -5.47
N SER A 78 -3.43 0.32 -6.70
CA SER A 78 -2.83 -0.29 -7.90
C SER A 78 -1.34 0.02 -7.99
N GLY A 79 -0.93 1.26 -7.66
CA GLY A 79 0.49 1.65 -7.64
C GLY A 79 1.32 0.79 -6.67
N VAL A 80 0.78 0.50 -5.48
CA VAL A 80 1.43 -0.40 -4.50
C VAL A 80 1.65 -1.79 -5.11
N TRP A 81 0.60 -2.38 -5.68
CA TRP A 81 0.68 -3.70 -6.29
C TRP A 81 1.71 -3.75 -7.42
N PHE A 82 1.59 -2.86 -8.41
CA PHE A 82 2.44 -2.89 -9.60
C PHE A 82 3.88 -2.50 -9.30
N CYS A 83 4.11 -1.58 -8.36
CA CYS A 83 5.45 -1.27 -7.86
C CYS A 83 6.10 -2.50 -7.23
N THR A 84 5.39 -3.21 -6.34
CA THR A 84 5.90 -4.46 -5.76
C THR A 84 6.23 -5.49 -6.83
N VAL A 85 5.33 -5.70 -7.81
CA VAL A 85 5.54 -6.64 -8.90
C VAL A 85 6.78 -6.28 -9.72
N ALA A 86 6.98 -5.01 -10.05
CA ALA A 86 8.13 -4.54 -10.84
C ALA A 86 9.48 -4.82 -10.15
N PHE A 87 9.50 -4.86 -8.82
CA PHE A 87 10.72 -5.05 -8.02
C PHE A 87 10.95 -6.50 -7.55
N LEU A 88 10.09 -7.46 -7.90
CA LEU A 88 10.21 -8.84 -7.41
C LEU A 88 11.55 -9.49 -7.75
N GLU A 89 12.08 -9.26 -8.94
CA GLU A 89 13.38 -9.82 -9.32
C GLU A 89 14.51 -9.28 -8.41
N LEU A 90 14.48 -7.98 -8.12
CA LEU A 90 15.45 -7.31 -7.25
C LEU A 90 15.35 -7.75 -5.79
N LEU A 91 14.12 -7.92 -5.29
CA LEU A 91 13.86 -8.43 -3.94
C LEU A 91 14.31 -9.89 -3.81
N HIS A 92 14.05 -10.71 -4.82
CA HIS A 92 14.51 -12.09 -4.84
C HIS A 92 16.04 -12.19 -4.93
N ALA A 93 16.69 -11.33 -5.72
CA ALA A 93 18.14 -11.19 -5.72
C ALA A 93 18.68 -10.74 -4.36
N GLY A 94 17.95 -9.88 -3.65
CA GLY A 94 18.30 -9.42 -2.30
C GLY A 94 18.35 -10.56 -1.28
N ASN A 95 17.47 -11.56 -1.41
CA ASN A 95 17.51 -12.77 -0.57
C ASN A 95 18.76 -13.63 -0.80
N LYS A 96 19.42 -13.49 -1.96
CA LYS A 96 20.62 -14.24 -2.33
C LYS A 96 21.91 -13.47 -2.02
N SER A 97 21.82 -12.23 -1.55
CA SER A 97 23.01 -11.46 -1.21
C SER A 97 23.74 -12.10 -0.03
N GLU A 98 25.07 -11.97 0.01
CA GLU A 98 25.85 -12.55 1.10
C GLU A 98 25.43 -11.97 2.45
N TRP A 99 25.13 -10.67 2.50
CA TRP A 99 24.61 -10.02 3.70
C TRP A 99 23.32 -10.67 4.22
N ALA A 100 22.37 -10.98 3.34
CA ALA A 100 21.14 -11.65 3.72
C ALA A 100 21.40 -13.07 4.27
N ARG A 101 22.32 -13.80 3.64
CA ARG A 101 22.74 -15.14 4.02
C ARG A 101 23.44 -15.17 5.39
N THR A 102 24.38 -14.25 5.62
CA THR A 102 25.15 -14.17 6.87
C THR A 102 24.27 -13.75 8.06
N ASN A 103 23.31 -12.85 7.84
CA ASN A 103 22.45 -12.33 8.91
C ASN A 103 21.13 -13.09 9.06
N GLY A 104 20.84 -14.07 8.19
CA GLY A 104 19.59 -14.84 8.23
C GLY A 104 18.34 -13.99 7.97
N VAL A 105 18.48 -12.90 7.22
CA VAL A 105 17.40 -11.94 6.93
C VAL A 105 16.91 -12.08 5.51
N THR A 106 15.65 -11.69 5.30
CA THR A 106 15.01 -11.74 3.98
C THR A 106 14.55 -10.35 3.57
N SER A 107 14.38 -10.16 2.27
CA SER A 107 13.94 -8.92 1.67
C SER A 107 12.49 -8.65 2.04
N GLN A 108 12.16 -7.36 2.17
CA GLN A 108 10.89 -6.93 2.73
C GLN A 108 10.21 -5.90 1.83
N VAL A 109 8.88 -5.92 1.85
CA VAL A 109 8.03 -4.89 1.27
C VAL A 109 7.24 -4.24 2.41
N LEU A 110 7.47 -2.95 2.61
CA LEU A 110 6.74 -2.14 3.55
C LEU A 110 5.73 -1.28 2.79
N THR A 111 4.45 -1.38 3.14
CA THR A 111 3.41 -0.56 2.52
C THR A 111 2.81 0.40 3.54
N ILE A 112 2.77 1.69 3.19
CA ILE A 112 2.28 2.75 4.06
C ILE A 112 0.77 2.93 3.88
N SER A 113 0.02 2.66 4.94
CA SER A 113 -1.43 2.88 4.98
C SER A 113 -1.74 4.19 5.73
N SER A 114 -2.82 4.25 6.51
CA SER A 114 -3.18 5.40 7.34
C SER A 114 -4.23 5.02 8.38
N LEU A 115 -4.27 5.73 9.51
CA LEU A 115 -5.38 5.66 10.48
C LEU A 115 -6.75 5.98 9.85
N ALA A 116 -6.77 6.74 8.76
CA ALA A 116 -7.99 7.00 7.99
C ALA A 116 -8.68 5.71 7.53
N SER A 117 -7.93 4.63 7.32
CA SER A 117 -8.48 3.32 6.93
C SER A 117 -9.37 2.66 8.00
N LEU A 118 -9.27 3.10 9.26
CA LEU A 118 -10.01 2.53 10.38
C LEU A 118 -11.27 3.34 10.74
N ARG A 119 -11.45 4.52 10.14
CA ARG A 119 -12.60 5.39 10.41
C ARG A 119 -13.89 4.75 9.89
N ARG A 120 -14.94 4.88 10.70
CA ARG A 120 -16.29 4.34 10.44
C ARG A 120 -17.40 5.38 10.63
N ASP A 121 -17.02 6.58 11.05
CA ASP A 121 -17.90 7.71 11.27
C ASP A 121 -17.98 8.63 10.05
N SER A 122 -18.94 9.56 10.05
CA SER A 122 -19.13 10.56 9.00
C SER A 122 -18.08 11.68 8.99
N GLY A 123 -17.17 11.72 9.98
CA GLY A 123 -16.08 12.69 10.07
C GLY A 123 -14.85 12.32 9.25
N VAL A 124 -15.01 11.52 8.19
CA VAL A 124 -13.94 11.23 7.23
C VAL A 124 -13.61 12.48 6.43
N PHE A 125 -12.33 12.89 6.40
CA PHE A 125 -11.91 14.07 5.64
C PHE A 125 -11.94 13.83 4.12
N SER A 126 -11.60 12.63 3.69
CA SER A 126 -11.66 12.20 2.28
C SER A 126 -12.15 10.75 2.26
N LEU A 127 -13.26 10.53 1.57
CA LEU A 127 -13.88 9.21 1.48
C LEU A 127 -13.05 8.27 0.61
N SER A 128 -12.70 8.71 -0.61
CA SER A 128 -11.89 7.92 -1.54
C SER A 128 -10.51 7.57 -0.96
N TYR A 129 -9.87 8.50 -0.26
CA TYR A 129 -8.59 8.25 0.43
C TYR A 129 -8.74 7.20 1.53
N SER A 130 -9.70 7.37 2.44
CA SER A 130 -9.90 6.45 3.59
C SER A 130 -10.17 5.03 3.10
N LEU A 131 -11.04 4.88 2.09
CA LEU A 131 -11.34 3.61 1.45
C LEU A 131 -10.11 3.03 0.74
N SER A 132 -9.38 3.84 -0.03
CA SER A 132 -8.18 3.39 -0.72
C SER A 132 -7.13 2.86 0.27
N LYS A 133 -6.91 3.52 1.40
CA LYS A 133 -5.97 3.08 2.44
C LYS A 133 -6.43 1.80 3.14
N ALA A 134 -7.74 1.63 3.37
CA ALA A 134 -8.29 0.36 3.84
C ALA A 134 -8.06 -0.77 2.83
N ALA A 135 -8.26 -0.50 1.55
CA ALA A 135 -7.95 -1.44 0.47
C ALA A 135 -6.45 -1.76 0.43
N THR A 136 -5.56 -0.77 0.60
CA THR A 136 -4.10 -0.95 0.66
C THR A 136 -3.67 -1.83 1.83
N THR A 137 -4.30 -1.67 3.00
CA THR A 137 -4.05 -2.53 4.17
C THR A 137 -4.43 -3.98 3.87
N HIS A 138 -5.62 -4.21 3.30
CA HIS A 138 -6.04 -5.54 2.91
C HIS A 138 -5.13 -6.13 1.82
N LEU A 139 -4.80 -5.35 0.80
CA LEU A 139 -3.88 -5.72 -0.26
C LEU A 139 -2.54 -6.19 0.31
N SER A 140 -1.97 -5.48 1.28
CA SER A 140 -0.70 -5.86 1.92
C SER A 140 -0.75 -7.27 2.53
N LYS A 141 -1.87 -7.63 3.17
CA LYS A 141 -2.09 -8.98 3.70
C LYS A 141 -2.16 -10.02 2.58
N VAL A 142 -2.86 -9.71 1.48
CA VAL A 142 -2.94 -10.58 0.31
C VAL A 142 -1.55 -10.78 -0.33
N VAL A 143 -0.80 -9.69 -0.55
CA VAL A 143 0.55 -9.77 -1.13
C VAL A 143 1.49 -10.59 -0.25
N ALA A 144 1.38 -10.50 1.08
CA ALA A 144 2.15 -11.36 1.99
C ALA A 144 1.93 -12.85 1.69
N HIS A 145 0.70 -13.27 1.38
CA HIS A 145 0.41 -14.65 1.00
C HIS A 145 0.95 -15.03 -0.38
N TYR A 146 0.93 -14.10 -1.35
CA TYR A 146 1.49 -14.34 -2.68
C TYR A 146 3.02 -14.52 -2.64
N LEU A 147 3.70 -13.83 -1.73
CA LEU A 147 5.17 -13.77 -1.68
C LEU A 147 5.81 -14.65 -0.60
N LYS A 148 5.01 -15.33 0.23
CA LYS A 148 5.51 -16.17 1.33
C LYS A 148 6.52 -17.24 0.86
N ASP A 149 6.23 -17.93 -0.25
CA ASP A 149 7.04 -19.05 -0.74
C ASP A 149 8.35 -18.55 -1.39
N TRP A 150 8.37 -17.27 -1.79
CA TRP A 150 9.56 -16.56 -2.26
C TRP A 150 10.41 -16.00 -1.11
N LYS A 151 9.99 -16.20 0.14
CA LYS A 151 10.61 -15.65 1.36
C LYS A 151 10.77 -14.13 1.28
N ILE A 152 9.76 -13.43 0.79
CA ILE A 152 9.73 -11.96 0.82
C ILE A 152 8.65 -11.56 1.82
N LEU A 153 9.05 -10.87 2.90
CA LEU A 153 8.12 -10.46 3.95
C LEU A 153 7.37 -9.21 3.52
N VAL A 154 6.08 -9.14 3.81
CA VAL A 154 5.24 -7.97 3.50
C VAL A 154 4.55 -7.51 4.76
N SER A 155 4.64 -6.22 5.07
CA SER A 155 4.03 -5.62 6.26
C SER A 155 3.43 -4.24 6.00
N CYS A 156 2.47 -3.86 6.85
CA CYS A 156 1.75 -2.58 6.82
C CYS A 156 1.55 -2.10 8.27
N PRO A 157 2.52 -1.37 8.86
CA PRO A 157 2.57 -1.12 10.30
C PRO A 157 1.49 -0.17 10.82
N ASP A 158 1.01 0.78 10.01
CA ASP A 158 0.06 1.82 10.47
C ASP A 158 -1.33 1.30 10.86
N VAL A 159 -1.66 0.03 10.56
CA VAL A 159 -3.00 -0.53 10.77
C VAL A 159 -2.97 -1.86 11.54
N SER A 160 -1.79 -2.34 11.94
CA SER A 160 -1.74 -3.44 12.90
C SER A 160 -2.12 -2.93 14.29
N SER A 161 -3.41 -2.95 14.62
CA SER A 161 -3.81 -3.19 16.00
C SER A 161 -3.00 -4.39 16.48
N GLY A 162 -2.20 -4.23 17.53
CA GLY A 162 -1.11 -5.13 17.94
C GLY A 162 -1.44 -6.59 18.28
N HIS A 163 -2.62 -7.10 17.88
CA HIS A 163 -3.04 -8.49 18.02
C HIS A 163 -2.75 -9.37 16.80
N GLU A 164 -2.79 -8.85 15.56
CA GLU A 164 -2.69 -9.72 14.36
C GLU A 164 -1.26 -10.02 13.92
N THR A 165 -0.27 -9.19 14.29
CA THR A 165 1.13 -9.42 13.94
C THR A 165 1.67 -10.70 14.58
N ASN A 166 1.33 -10.99 15.85
CA ASN A 166 1.79 -12.21 16.52
C ASN A 166 1.33 -13.51 15.85
N HIS A 167 0.17 -13.51 15.17
CA HIS A 167 -0.34 -14.71 14.50
C HIS A 167 0.30 -14.96 13.14
N LEU A 168 0.59 -13.91 12.35
CA LEU A 168 1.26 -14.06 11.05
C LEU A 168 2.75 -14.37 11.21
N TYR A 169 3.44 -13.72 12.16
CA TYR A 169 4.83 -14.04 12.49
C TYR A 169 4.95 -15.47 13.05
N SER A 170 4.08 -15.90 13.98
CA SER A 170 4.14 -17.28 14.49
C SER A 170 3.84 -18.34 13.44
N THR A 171 2.96 -18.07 12.46
CA THR A 171 2.64 -19.05 11.41
C THR A 171 3.76 -19.19 10.37
N ILE A 172 4.47 -18.09 10.05
CA ILE A 172 5.59 -18.11 9.10
C ILE A 172 6.84 -18.76 9.72
N TYR A 173 7.11 -18.54 11.01
CA TYR A 173 8.30 -19.09 11.67
C TYR A 173 8.12 -20.51 12.22
N ARG A 174 6.90 -21.00 12.46
CA ARG A 174 6.66 -22.34 13.03
C ARG A 174 6.72 -23.49 12.02
N LYS A 175 6.82 -23.22 10.71
CA LYS A 175 6.93 -24.25 9.67
C LYS A 175 8.36 -24.62 9.24
N ASN A 176 9.39 -24.03 9.86
CA ASN A 176 10.81 -24.32 9.56
C ASN A 176 11.55 -25.02 10.71
N SER A 177 10.83 -25.65 11.64
CA SER A 177 11.40 -26.31 12.83
C SER A 177 10.92 -27.76 13.01
N GLU A 178 10.77 -28.49 11.92
CA GLU A 178 10.69 -29.96 11.90
C GLU A 178 11.56 -30.52 10.78
#